data_AF-A0A9E3EDC8-F1
#
_entry.id   AF-A0A9E3EDC8-F1
#
_cell.length_a   1.000
_cell.length_b   1.000
_cell.length_c   1.000
_cell.angle_alpha   90.00
_cell.angle_beta   90.00
_cell.angle_gamma   90.00
#
_symmetry.space_group_name_H-M   'P 1'
#
loop_
_entity.id
_entity.type
_entity.pdbx_description
1 polymer ?
#
loop_
_entity_poly.entity_id
_entity_poly.type
_entity_poly.pdbx_seq_one_letter_code
_entity_poly.pdbx_strand_id
1 'polypeptide(L)' 'MAPLSRRGRPGAPVSMPISWTQVKKGLDPKAYAVCTVPALVGKLKAWEDYCDGERPLAKAIERLGKV' A
#
# COMPACT_ATOMS: atom_id res chain seq x y z
N MET A 1 3.56 -5.81 9.40
CA MET A 1 3.15 -4.43 9.68
C MET A 1 1.85 -4.19 8.94
N ALA A 2 0.80 -3.77 9.62
CA ALA A 2 -0.49 -3.50 8.99
C ALA A 2 -0.44 -2.23 8.12
N PRO A 3 -1.33 -2.06 7.13
CA PRO A 3 -1.54 -0.77 6.49
C PRO A 3 -1.75 0.33 7.54
N LEU A 4 -1.22 1.54 7.27
CA LEU A 4 -1.28 2.72 8.15
C LEU A 4 -0.58 2.56 9.51
N SER A 5 0.11 1.44 9.77
CA SER A 5 0.93 1.30 10.97
C SER A 5 2.22 2.13 10.88
N ARG A 6 2.62 2.69 12.03
CA ARG A 6 3.87 3.43 12.20
C ARG A 6 5.06 2.48 12.26
N ARG A 7 6.19 2.90 11.69
CA ARG A 7 7.49 2.22 11.80
C ARG A 7 8.30 2.87 12.91
N GLY A 8 8.96 2.05 13.74
CA GLY A 8 9.91 2.49 14.76
C GLY A 8 11.24 2.97 14.15
N ARG A 9 11.19 3.97 13.27
CA ARG A 9 12.35 4.60 12.61
C ARG A 9 12.32 6.11 12.84
N PRO A 10 13.47 6.82 12.76
CA PRO A 10 13.50 8.28 12.82
C PRO A 10 12.54 8.92 11.83
N GLY A 11 11.85 9.98 12.25
CA GLY A 11 10.80 10.62 11.45
C GLY A 11 9.45 9.88 11.45
N ALA A 12 9.33 8.75 12.17
CA ALA A 12 8.08 8.01 12.33
C ALA A 12 7.33 7.72 11.01
N PRO A 13 7.98 7.12 9.99
CA PRO A 13 7.32 6.83 8.72
C PRO A 13 6.20 5.81 8.90
N VAL A 14 5.20 5.87 8.03
CA VAL A 14 3.96 5.07 8.07
C VAL A 14 3.89 4.18 6.84
N SER A 15 3.36 2.96 7.00
CA SER A 15 3.07 2.05 5.89
C SER A 15 1.84 2.54 5.09
N MET A 16 2.03 3.56 4.26
CA MET A 16 0.94 4.25 3.55
C MET A 16 0.49 3.47 2.29
N PRO A 17 -0.81 3.15 2.15
CA PRO A 17 -1.37 2.68 0.89
C PRO A 17 -1.28 3.77 -0.19
N ILE A 18 -0.93 3.38 -1.41
CA ILE A 18 -0.81 4.29 -2.56
C ILE A 18 -1.45 3.67 -3.80
N SER A 19 -1.87 4.50 -4.75
CA SER A 19 -2.35 4.03 -6.04
C SER A 19 -1.20 3.65 -6.97
N TRP A 20 -1.45 2.76 -7.93
CA TRP A 20 -0.45 2.38 -8.94
C TRP A 20 0.13 3.58 -9.70
N THR A 21 -0.69 4.61 -9.94
CA THR A 21 -0.24 5.87 -10.57
C THR A 21 0.79 6.65 -9.76
N GLN A 22 0.90 6.39 -8.46
CA GLN A 22 1.92 6.99 -7.58
C GLN A 22 3.22 6.17 -7.53
N VAL A 23 3.21 4.93 -8.01
CA VAL A 23 4.39 4.06 -8.04
C VAL A 23 5.28 4.48 -9.22
N LYS A 24 6.17 5.44 -8.97
CA LYS A 24 7.08 6.01 -9.97
C LYS A 24 8.48 6.24 -9.40
N LYS A 25 9.46 6.37 -10.29
CA LYS A 25 10.83 6.75 -9.91
C LYS A 25 10.79 8.07 -9.14
N GLY A 26 11.46 8.11 -7.99
CA GLY A 26 11.47 9.28 -7.11
C GLY A 26 10.33 9.32 -6.09
N LEU A 27 9.49 8.29 -5.98
CA LEU A 27 8.61 8.12 -4.82
C LEU A 27 9.46 8.06 -3.54
N ASP A 28 9.19 8.96 -2.60
CA ASP A 28 9.87 8.99 -1.30
C ASP A 28 8.97 8.41 -0.19
N PRO A 29 9.24 7.19 0.31
CA PRO A 29 8.47 6.60 1.40
C PRO A 29 8.56 7.39 2.71
N LYS A 30 9.60 8.21 2.92
CA LYS A 30 9.78 9.00 4.15
C LYS A 30 8.86 10.21 4.21
N ALA A 31 8.31 10.64 3.08
CA ALA A 31 7.32 11.72 3.04
C ALA A 31 6.01 11.33 3.76
N TYR A 32 5.73 10.03 3.90
CA TYR A 32 4.59 9.51 4.65
C TYR A 32 4.98 9.25 6.11
N ALA A 33 4.76 10.25 6.97
CA ALA A 33 5.05 10.21 8.39
C ALA A 33 3.78 10.47 9.21
N VAL A 34 3.80 10.15 10.50
CA VAL A 34 2.67 10.40 11.41
C VAL A 34 2.15 11.84 11.33
N CYS A 35 3.04 12.81 11.11
CA CYS A 35 2.67 14.23 11.02
C CYS A 35 2.03 14.62 9.68
N THR A 36 2.22 13.85 8.60
CA THR A 36 1.75 14.19 7.25
C THR A 36 0.58 13.33 6.80
N VAL A 37 0.53 12.07 7.23
CA VAL A 37 -0.45 11.07 6.82
C VAL A 37 -1.91 11.45 7.12
N PRO A 38 -2.28 12.04 8.28
CA PRO A 38 -3.68 12.38 8.57
C PRO A 38 -4.33 13.26 7.49
N ALA A 39 -3.59 14.23 6.94
CA ALA A 39 -4.09 15.09 5.86
C ALA A 39 -4.23 14.36 4.51
N LEU A 40 -3.47 13.28 4.31
CA LEU A 40 -3.49 12.47 3.08
C LEU A 40 -4.58 11.41 3.12
N VAL A 41 -4.86 10.83 4.29
CA VAL A 41 -5.89 9.79 4.47
C VAL A 41 -7.28 10.30 4.08
N GLY A 42 -7.61 11.56 4.37
CA GLY A 42 -8.89 12.15 3.95
C GLY A 42 -9.09 12.25 2.43
N LYS A 43 -8.03 12.03 1.64
CA LYS A 43 -8.06 12.04 0.16
C LYS A 43 -7.69 10.68 -0.44
N LEU A 44 -7.52 9.66 0.40
CA LEU A 44 -7.00 8.36 -0.01
C LEU A 44 -8.08 7.58 -0.76
N LYS A 45 -7.77 7.22 -2.01
CA LYS A 45 -8.57 6.30 -2.83
C LYS A 45 -7.93 4.93 -3.02
N ALA A 46 -6.69 4.77 -2.58
CA ALA A 46 -6.01 3.49 -2.71
C ALA A 46 -6.73 2.45 -1.84
N TRP A 47 -6.99 1.27 -2.42
CA TRP A 47 -7.61 0.12 -1.75
C TRP A 47 -9.11 0.29 -1.41
N GLU A 48 -9.81 1.26 -2.01
CA GLU A 48 -11.28 1.37 -1.89
C GLU A 48 -12.00 0.09 -2.37
N ASP A 49 -11.44 -0.58 -3.36
CA ASP A 49 -11.94 -1.80 -4.00
C ASP A 49 -11.25 -3.09 -3.50
N TYR A 50 -10.50 -3.02 -2.39
CA TYR A 50 -9.66 -4.15 -1.94
C TYR A 50 -10.46 -5.44 -1.72
N CYS A 51 -11.64 -5.34 -1.09
CA CYS A 51 -12.50 -6.50 -0.83
C CYS A 51 -13.13 -7.04 -2.13
N ASP A 52 -13.45 -6.18 -3.09
CA ASP A 52 -14.01 -6.56 -4.40
C ASP A 52 -12.94 -7.21 -5.31
N GLY A 53 -11.66 -7.02 -4.96
CA GLY A 53 -10.50 -7.56 -5.64
C GLY A 53 -10.24 -9.05 -5.41
N GLU A 54 -11.09 -9.77 -4.68
CA GLU A 54 -10.92 -11.21 -4.45
C GLU A 54 -10.90 -12.01 -5.77
N ARG A 55 -9.99 -13.00 -5.87
CA ARG A 55 -9.81 -13.83 -7.08
C ARG A 55 -9.53 -15.29 -6.70
N PRO A 56 -10.03 -16.28 -7.47
CA PRO A 56 -9.74 -17.69 -7.21
C PRO A 56 -8.26 -18.03 -7.34
N LEU A 57 -7.71 -18.73 -6.33
CA LEU A 57 -6.30 -19.15 -6.31
C LEU A 57 -5.95 -20.14 -7.44
N ALA A 58 -6.90 -21.00 -7.83
CA ALA A 58 -6.67 -22.05 -8.83
C ALA A 58 -6.09 -21.51 -10.15
N LYS A 59 -6.55 -20.34 -10.59
CA LYS A 59 -6.05 -19.68 -11.81
C LYS A 59 -4.61 -19.19 -11.71
N ALA A 60 -4.15 -18.81 -10.52
CA ALA A 60 -2.76 -18.45 -10.31
C ALA A 60 -1.84 -19.68 -10.33
N ILE A 61 -2.26 -20.80 -9.73
CA ILE A 61 -1.51 -22.07 -9.73
C ILE A 61 -1.31 -22.59 -11.16
N GLU A 62 -2.36 -22.58 -11.99
CA GLU A 62 -2.28 -22.98 -13.39
C GLU A 62 -1.21 -22.19 -14.18
N ARG A 63 -1.11 -20.88 -13.94
CA ARG A 63 -0.15 -19.98 -14.61
C ARG A 63 1.29 -20.16 -14.13
N LEU A 64 1.49 -20.49 -12.85
CA LEU A 64 2.82 -20.73 -12.27
C LEU A 64 3.42 -22.07 -12.71
N GLY A 65 2.59 -22.99 -13.23
CA GLY A 65 3.00 -24.35 -13.58
C GLY A 65 3.09 -25.28 -12.36
N LYS A 66 3.24 -26.58 -12.61
CA LYS A 66 3.73 -27.49 -11.56
C LYS A 66 5.20 -27.14 -11.33
N VAL A 67 5.55 -26.84 -10.08
CA VAL A 67 6.95 -26.88 -9.61
C VAL A 67 7.53 -28.26 -9.91
#